data_AF-A0A843EJ14-F1
#
_entry.id   AF-A0A843EJ14-F1
#
_cell.length_a   1.000
_cell.length_b   1.000
_cell.length_c   1.000
_cell.angle_alpha   90.00
_cell.angle_beta   90.00
_cell.angle_gamma   90.00
#
_symmetry.space_group_name_H-M   'P 1'
#
loop_
_entity.id
_entity.type
_entity.pdbx_description
1 polymer ?
#
loop_
_entity_poly.entity_id
_entity_poly.type
_entity_poly.pdbx_seq_one_letter_code
_entity_poly.pdbx_strand_id
1 'polypeptide(L)'
;MLKVIIDAANVAHFHKEEGSKAKLKNITLAVKALEEEGHDFLIIADASLRHNIDDKETFVRLVNDGIIDEVPVGTIADHYILDLAYEEDAKVLSNDKFRDFMSEFPDINSIRIPFSIQDNELVMGKAKKPKKVKNLLQNICDETLNELERKRWVVYKGQETTKFTPLNVAKQ
;
A
#
# COMPACT_ATOMS: atom_id res chain seq x y z
N MET A 1 -14.96 6.38 -5.75
CA MET A 1 -13.90 6.09 -6.72
C MET A 1 -12.62 5.93 -5.95
N LEU A 2 -11.96 4.78 -6.06
CA LEU A 2 -10.68 4.49 -5.42
C LEU A 2 -9.65 4.29 -6.53
N LYS A 3 -8.39 4.62 -6.25
CA LYS A 3 -7.25 4.21 -7.07
C LYS A 3 -6.74 2.88 -6.55
N VAL A 4 -6.59 1.88 -7.43
CA VAL A 4 -6.20 0.52 -7.06
C VAL A 4 -5.02 0.05 -7.89
N ILE A 5 -3.93 -0.32 -7.22
CA ILE A 5 -2.81 -1.02 -7.84
C ILE A 5 -3.10 -2.51 -7.80
N ILE A 6 -3.15 -3.13 -8.97
CA ILE A 6 -3.30 -4.58 -9.13
C ILE A 6 -1.89 -5.19 -9.08
N ASP A 7 -1.65 -6.01 -8.05
CA ASP A 7 -0.48 -6.89 -7.99
C ASP A 7 -0.69 -8.06 -8.97
N ALA A 8 -0.22 -7.87 -10.20
CA ALA A 8 -0.50 -8.79 -11.30
C ALA A 8 0.09 -10.18 -11.04
N ALA A 9 1.25 -10.26 -10.37
CA ALA A 9 1.88 -11.53 -10.05
C ALA A 9 1.05 -12.32 -9.04
N ASN A 10 0.60 -11.68 -7.95
CA ASN A 10 -0.24 -12.33 -6.95
C ASN A 10 -1.61 -12.73 -7.51
N VAL A 11 -2.24 -11.85 -8.29
CA VAL A 11 -3.54 -12.11 -8.93
C VAL A 11 -3.43 -13.25 -9.94
N ALA A 12 -2.44 -13.23 -10.83
CA ALA A 12 -2.26 -14.27 -11.84
C ALA A 12 -1.91 -15.63 -11.22
N HIS A 13 -1.22 -15.66 -10.08
CA HIS A 13 -0.90 -16.90 -9.37
C HIS A 13 -2.03 -17.41 -8.46
N PHE A 14 -3.14 -16.68 -8.31
CA PHE A 14 -4.25 -17.13 -7.47
C PHE A 14 -4.89 -18.42 -7.99
N HIS A 15 -5.12 -19.39 -7.08
CA HIS A 15 -5.67 -20.72 -7.40
C HIS A 15 -4.95 -21.43 -8.56
N LYS A 16 -3.64 -21.23 -8.69
CA LYS A 16 -2.81 -22.06 -9.56
C LYS A 16 -2.51 -23.41 -8.88
N GLU A 17 -2.41 -24.46 -9.68
CA GLU A 17 -1.86 -25.73 -9.20
C GLU A 17 -0.35 -25.58 -9.02
N GLU A 18 0.24 -26.33 -8.10
CA GLU A 18 1.69 -26.30 -7.88
C GLU A 18 2.42 -26.71 -9.17
N GLY A 19 3.34 -25.88 -9.64
CA GLY A 19 4.03 -26.07 -10.92
C GLY A 19 3.26 -25.61 -12.17
N SER A 20 2.01 -25.15 -12.05
CA SER A 20 1.27 -24.59 -13.19
C SER A 20 1.65 -23.13 -13.47
N LYS A 21 1.40 -22.70 -14.71
CA LYS A 21 1.57 -21.30 -15.12
C LYS A 21 0.57 -20.39 -14.42
N ALA A 22 0.95 -19.13 -14.24
CA ALA A 22 0.07 -18.04 -13.86
C ALA A 22 -1.02 -17.86 -14.94
N LYS A 23 -2.21 -17.40 -14.54
CA LYS A 23 -3.36 -17.28 -15.44
C LYS A 23 -3.61 -15.82 -15.76
N LEU A 24 -3.39 -15.42 -17.01
CA LEU A 24 -3.72 -14.07 -17.48
C LEU A 24 -5.20 -13.73 -17.25
N LYS A 25 -6.06 -14.74 -17.38
CA LYS A 25 -7.50 -14.63 -17.11
C LYS A 25 -7.81 -14.02 -15.73
N ASN A 26 -7.04 -14.34 -14.70
CA ASN A 26 -7.28 -13.79 -13.36
C ASN A 26 -7.05 -12.27 -13.32
N ILE A 27 -6.07 -11.75 -14.06
CA ILE A 27 -5.82 -10.31 -14.18
C ILE A 27 -7.02 -9.66 -14.88
N THR A 28 -7.54 -10.28 -15.94
CA THR A 28 -8.75 -9.79 -16.64
C THR A 28 -9.97 -9.77 -15.72
N LEU A 29 -10.13 -10.76 -14.84
CA LEU A 29 -11.21 -10.77 -13.84
C LEU A 29 -11.05 -9.64 -12.81
N ALA A 30 -9.82 -9.32 -12.41
CA ALA A 30 -9.55 -8.18 -11.53
C ALA A 30 -9.93 -6.84 -12.18
N VAL A 31 -9.52 -6.66 -13.45
CA VAL A 31 -9.87 -5.48 -14.24
C VAL A 31 -11.38 -5.33 -14.34
N LYS A 32 -12.09 -6.39 -14.75
CA LYS A 32 -13.56 -6.38 -14.86
C LYS A 32 -14.22 -5.97 -13.54
N ALA A 33 -13.80 -6.55 -12.42
CA ALA A 33 -14.37 -6.23 -11.12
C ALA A 33 -14.15 -4.75 -10.72
N LEU A 34 -12.97 -4.20 -11.01
CA LEU A 34 -12.67 -2.79 -10.72
C LEU A 34 -13.43 -1.83 -11.63
N GLU A 35 -13.59 -2.17 -12.92
CA GLU A 35 -14.39 -1.40 -13.87
C GLU A 35 -15.87 -1.39 -13.47
N GLU A 36 -16.44 -2.53 -13.08
CA GLU A 36 -17.84 -2.66 -12.65
C GLU A 36 -18.13 -1.86 -11.37
N GLU A 37 -17.16 -1.75 -10.45
CA GLU A 37 -17.25 -0.92 -9.24
C GLU A 37 -16.87 0.56 -9.46
N GLY A 38 -16.48 0.93 -10.69
CA GLY A 38 -16.10 2.30 -11.04
C GLY A 38 -14.86 2.78 -10.29
N HIS A 39 -13.81 1.96 -10.26
CA HIS A 39 -12.53 2.26 -9.64
C HIS A 39 -11.45 2.49 -10.72
N ASP A 40 -10.55 3.43 -10.45
CA ASP A 40 -9.37 3.63 -11.28
C ASP A 40 -8.31 2.61 -10.89
N PHE A 41 -7.53 2.12 -11.84
CA PHE A 41 -6.51 1.12 -11.54
C PHE A 41 -5.24 1.22 -12.38
N LEU A 42 -4.17 0.68 -11.82
CA LEU A 42 -2.87 0.47 -12.46
C LEU A 42 -2.50 -1.00 -12.30
N ILE A 43 -1.99 -1.63 -13.35
CA ILE A 43 -1.61 -3.04 -13.31
C ILE A 43 -0.09 -3.11 -13.25
N ILE A 44 0.44 -3.58 -12.12
CA ILE A 44 1.89 -3.68 -11.91
C ILE A 44 2.30 -5.15 -11.86
N ALA A 45 3.28 -5.53 -12.68
CA ALA A 45 3.78 -6.89 -12.78
C ALA A 45 5.25 -6.99 -12.39
N ASP A 46 5.60 -8.04 -11.63
CA ASP A 46 6.98 -8.49 -11.49
C ASP A 46 7.52 -8.93 -12.86
N ALA A 47 8.76 -8.56 -13.20
CA ALA A 47 9.40 -8.91 -14.48
C ALA A 47 9.45 -10.43 -14.74
N SER A 48 9.47 -11.25 -13.69
CA SER A 48 9.45 -12.71 -13.77
C SER A 48 8.11 -13.27 -14.26
N LEU A 49 7.00 -12.54 -14.10
CA LEU A 49 5.65 -12.99 -14.49
C LEU A 49 5.58 -13.30 -15.99
N ARG A 50 6.27 -12.51 -16.81
CA ARG A 50 6.40 -12.67 -18.27
C ARG A 50 6.84 -14.09 -18.68
N HIS A 51 7.64 -14.75 -17.86
CA HIS A 51 8.18 -16.08 -18.16
C HIS A 51 7.26 -17.21 -17.68
N ASN A 52 6.39 -16.93 -16.73
CA ASN A 52 5.62 -17.93 -15.99
C ASN A 52 4.10 -17.82 -16.20
N ILE A 53 3.65 -17.11 -17.24
CA ILE A 53 2.23 -16.93 -17.58
C ILE A 53 1.76 -17.85 -18.72
N ASP A 54 0.49 -18.26 -18.67
CA ASP A 54 -0.16 -19.17 -19.63
C ASP A 54 -0.22 -18.59 -21.05
N ASP A 55 -0.71 -17.36 -21.19
CA ASP A 55 -0.77 -16.61 -22.45
C ASP A 55 0.30 -15.50 -22.48
N LYS A 56 1.53 -15.90 -22.80
CA LYS A 56 2.68 -15.00 -22.86
C LYS A 56 2.56 -13.95 -23.97
N GLU A 57 2.02 -14.32 -25.12
CA GLU A 57 1.96 -13.43 -26.28
C GLU A 57 1.02 -12.25 -25.99
N THR A 58 -0.17 -12.53 -25.46
CA THR A 58 -1.10 -11.48 -25.05
C THR A 58 -0.51 -10.64 -23.91
N PHE A 59 0.12 -11.26 -22.91
CA PHE A 59 0.74 -10.51 -21.81
C PHE A 59 1.81 -9.52 -22.32
N VAL A 60 2.72 -9.96 -23.19
CA VAL A 60 3.76 -9.09 -23.76
C VAL A 60 3.15 -7.95 -24.57
N ARG A 61 2.07 -8.21 -25.33
CA ARG A 61 1.33 -7.14 -26.03
C ARG A 61 0.78 -6.11 -25.04
N LEU A 62 0.12 -6.55 -23.95
CA LEU A 62 -0.42 -5.65 -22.93
C LEU A 62 0.66 -4.80 -22.25
N VAL A 63 1.86 -5.36 -22.05
CA VAL A 63 3.00 -4.60 -21.54
C VAL A 63 3.48 -3.56 -22.56
N ASN A 64 3.64 -3.95 -23.83
CA ASN A 64 4.08 -3.04 -24.89
C ASN A 64 3.07 -1.90 -25.15
N ASP A 65 1.78 -2.18 -24.97
CA ASP A 65 0.70 -1.22 -25.12
C ASP A 65 0.57 -0.29 -23.90
N GLY A 66 1.37 -0.50 -22.84
CA GLY A 66 1.34 0.30 -21.61
C GLY A 66 0.12 0.04 -20.72
N ILE A 67 -0.54 -1.10 -20.90
CA ILE A 67 -1.69 -1.52 -20.07
C ILE A 67 -1.22 -2.21 -18.78
N ILE A 68 -0.09 -2.92 -18.86
CA ILE A 68 0.59 -3.54 -17.72
C ILE A 68 1.98 -2.95 -17.61
N ASP A 69 2.29 -2.32 -16.48
CA ASP A 69 3.62 -1.81 -16.20
C ASP A 69 4.44 -2.90 -15.49
N GLU A 70 5.65 -3.15 -16.00
CA GLU A 70 6.61 -4.01 -15.31
C GLU A 70 7.44 -3.19 -14.33
N VAL A 71 7.70 -3.76 -13.15
CA VAL A 71 8.60 -3.13 -12.18
C VAL A 71 10.01 -2.99 -12.76
N PRO A 72 10.74 -1.90 -12.44
CA PRO A 72 12.08 -1.69 -12.97
C PRO A 72 13.04 -2.83 -12.58
N VAL A 73 13.99 -3.15 -13.45
CA VAL A 73 14.97 -4.22 -13.20
C VAL A 73 15.78 -3.91 -11.93
N GLY A 74 15.92 -4.92 -11.07
CA GLY A 74 16.67 -4.80 -9.82
C GLY A 74 15.88 -4.21 -8.66
N THR A 75 14.58 -3.92 -8.85
CA THR A 75 13.67 -3.54 -7.77
C THR A 75 12.98 -4.77 -7.19
N ILE A 76 12.62 -4.69 -5.90
CA ILE A 76 11.81 -5.71 -5.26
C ILE A 76 10.34 -5.35 -5.54
N ALA A 77 9.62 -6.21 -6.27
CA ALA A 77 8.28 -5.89 -6.78
C ALA A 77 7.30 -5.49 -5.66
N ASP A 78 7.27 -6.27 -4.57
CA ASP A 78 6.42 -5.98 -3.41
C ASP A 78 6.69 -4.59 -2.81
N HIS A 79 7.97 -4.23 -2.68
CA HIS A 79 8.37 -2.92 -2.15
C HIS A 79 7.93 -1.80 -3.08
N TYR A 80 8.20 -1.93 -4.39
CA TYR A 80 7.78 -0.96 -5.41
C TYR A 80 6.26 -0.74 -5.45
N ILE A 81 5.48 -1.82 -5.37
CA ILE A 81 4.01 -1.75 -5.35
C ILE A 81 3.53 -1.00 -4.10
N LEU A 82 4.13 -1.27 -2.94
CA LEU A 82 3.77 -0.59 -1.69
C LEU A 82 4.15 0.88 -1.73
N ASP A 83 5.36 1.22 -2.15
CA ASP A 83 5.81 2.61 -2.31
C ASP A 83 4.86 3.39 -3.21
N LEU A 84 4.58 2.87 -4.42
CA LEU A 84 3.67 3.52 -5.35
C LEU A 84 2.25 3.66 -4.77
N ALA A 85 1.78 2.68 -3.98
CA ALA A 85 0.50 2.78 -3.32
C ALA A 85 0.45 3.90 -2.28
N TYR A 86 1.54 4.11 -1.52
CA TYR A 86 1.64 5.22 -0.57
C TYR A 86 1.75 6.58 -1.26
N GLU A 87 2.55 6.67 -2.31
CA GLU A 87 2.73 7.92 -3.08
C GLU A 87 1.43 8.39 -3.73
N GLU A 88 0.63 7.45 -4.25
CA GLU A 88 -0.59 7.74 -5.01
C GLU A 88 -1.89 7.66 -4.18
N ASP A 89 -1.79 7.51 -2.85
CA ASP A 89 -2.92 7.22 -1.94
C ASP A 89 -3.83 6.09 -2.47
N ALA A 90 -3.22 5.07 -3.05
CA ALA A 90 -3.90 3.96 -3.70
C ALA A 90 -4.04 2.75 -2.76
N LYS A 91 -4.98 1.87 -3.10
CA LYS A 91 -5.12 0.54 -2.48
C LYS A 91 -4.40 -0.50 -3.31
N VAL A 92 -4.01 -1.62 -2.70
CA VAL A 92 -3.32 -2.73 -3.39
C VAL A 92 -4.24 -3.94 -3.43
N LEU A 93 -4.64 -4.39 -4.60
CA LEU A 93 -5.38 -5.65 -4.79
C LEU A 93 -4.38 -6.81 -4.77
N SER A 94 -4.24 -7.45 -3.61
CA SER A 94 -3.34 -8.59 -3.41
C SER A 94 -3.79 -9.42 -2.22
N ASN A 95 -3.51 -10.72 -2.26
CA ASN A 95 -3.66 -11.62 -1.13
C ASN A 95 -2.36 -11.79 -0.33
N ASP A 96 -1.24 -11.21 -0.79
CA ASP A 96 0.00 -11.21 -0.01
C ASP A 96 -0.14 -10.37 1.27
N LYS A 97 0.49 -10.81 2.35
CA LYS A 97 0.52 -10.06 3.59
C LYS A 97 1.64 -9.03 3.66
N PHE A 98 2.59 -9.06 2.72
CA PHE A 98 3.76 -8.18 2.66
C PHE A 98 4.49 -8.12 4.01
N ARG A 99 4.70 -9.30 4.61
CA ARG A 99 5.20 -9.40 6.00
C ARG A 99 6.58 -8.78 6.16
N ASP A 100 7.41 -8.91 5.13
CA ASP A 100 8.79 -8.47 5.13
C ASP A 100 8.91 -6.95 5.14
N PHE A 101 7.86 -6.22 4.72
CA PHE A 101 7.83 -4.76 4.65
C PHE A 101 7.01 -4.10 5.75
N MET A 102 6.50 -4.87 6.73
CA MET A 102 5.66 -4.34 7.80
C MET A 102 6.33 -3.29 8.70
N SER A 103 7.67 -3.31 8.80
CA SER A 103 8.42 -2.31 9.57
C SER A 103 8.51 -0.97 8.86
N GLU A 104 8.49 -0.98 7.53
CA GLU A 104 8.61 0.20 6.68
C GLU A 104 7.25 0.84 6.42
N PHE A 105 6.22 0.00 6.23
CA PHE A 105 4.86 0.44 5.95
C PHE A 105 3.92 0.06 7.11
N PRO A 106 3.66 0.96 8.07
CA PRO A 106 2.95 0.63 9.31
C PRO A 106 1.47 0.23 9.11
N ASP A 107 0.88 0.56 7.95
CA ASP A 107 -0.55 0.39 7.65
C ASP A 107 -0.86 -0.48 6.42
N ILE A 108 0.05 -1.40 6.04
CA ILE A 108 -0.12 -2.36 4.92
C ILE A 108 -1.51 -3.01 4.88
N ASN A 109 -2.03 -3.43 6.04
CA ASN A 109 -3.31 -4.13 6.08
C ASN A 109 -4.51 -3.25 5.70
N SER A 110 -4.36 -1.93 5.76
CA SER A 110 -5.41 -0.96 5.40
C SER A 110 -5.32 -0.47 3.96
N ILE A 111 -4.15 -0.61 3.33
CA ILE A 111 -3.98 -0.38 1.89
C ILE A 111 -4.35 -1.64 1.09
N ARG A 112 -4.13 -2.83 1.65
CA ARG A 112 -4.42 -4.09 0.95
C ARG A 112 -5.90 -4.41 0.88
N ILE A 113 -6.40 -4.65 -0.32
CA ILE A 113 -7.69 -5.25 -0.66
C ILE A 113 -7.45 -6.75 -0.95
N PRO A 114 -7.83 -7.66 -0.04
CA PRO A 114 -7.81 -9.10 -0.35
C PRO A 114 -8.90 -9.43 -1.38
N PHE A 115 -8.78 -10.56 -2.06
CA PHE A 115 -9.77 -10.99 -3.05
C PHE A 115 -9.99 -12.50 -3.06
N SER A 116 -11.09 -12.92 -3.67
CA SER A 116 -11.37 -14.33 -3.99
C SER A 116 -11.88 -14.44 -5.43
N ILE A 117 -11.80 -15.62 -6.02
CA ILE A 117 -12.44 -15.91 -7.31
C ILE A 117 -13.52 -16.96 -7.10
N GLN A 118 -14.77 -16.62 -7.42
CA GLN A 118 -15.95 -17.46 -7.27
C GLN A 118 -16.75 -17.38 -8.57
N ASP A 119 -17.22 -18.51 -9.10
CA ASP A 119 -18.04 -18.57 -10.32
C ASP A 119 -17.48 -17.76 -11.50
N ASN A 120 -16.15 -17.76 -11.64
CA ASN A 120 -15.42 -17.03 -12.68
C ASN A 120 -15.53 -15.49 -12.57
N GLU A 121 -15.75 -14.98 -11.36
CA GLU A 121 -15.73 -13.56 -11.03
C GLU A 121 -14.77 -13.31 -9.87
N LEU A 122 -14.05 -12.19 -9.94
CA LEU A 122 -13.20 -11.75 -8.84
C LEU A 122 -14.04 -10.90 -7.89
N VAL A 123 -14.10 -11.33 -6.63
CA VAL A 123 -14.81 -10.63 -5.57
C VAL A 123 -13.79 -9.97 -4.65
N MET A 124 -13.85 -8.64 -4.56
CA MET A 124 -13.00 -7.86 -3.68
C MET A 124 -13.49 -7.96 -2.23
N GLY A 125 -12.55 -8.19 -1.32
CA GLY A 125 -12.78 -8.14 0.12
C GLY A 125 -12.67 -6.71 0.65
N LYS A 126 -12.87 -6.55 1.96
CA LYS A 126 -12.73 -5.24 2.62
C LYS A 126 -11.32 -5.07 3.16
N ALA A 127 -10.67 -3.98 2.78
CA ALA A 127 -9.44 -3.53 3.42
C ALA A 127 -9.67 -3.30 4.93
N LYS A 128 -8.66 -3.54 5.77
CA LYS A 128 -8.80 -3.28 7.20
C LYS A 128 -8.82 -1.78 7.46
N LYS A 129 -9.38 -1.38 8.60
CA LYS A 129 -9.26 0.01 9.05
C LYS A 129 -7.78 0.31 9.39
N PRO A 130 -7.27 1.51 9.07
CA PRO A 130 -5.94 1.94 9.50
C PRO A 130 -5.79 1.78 11.01
N LYS A 131 -4.59 1.43 11.46
CA LYS A 131 -4.33 1.34 12.89
C LYS A 131 -4.39 2.75 13.47
N LYS A 132 -5.25 2.97 14.46
CA LYS A 132 -5.20 4.22 15.24
C LYS A 132 -3.89 4.27 16.00
N VAL A 133 -3.00 5.20 15.64
CA VAL A 133 -1.85 5.54 16.46
C VAL A 133 -2.37 6.24 17.72
N LYS A 134 -2.35 5.53 18.84
CA LYS A 134 -2.72 6.12 20.14
C LYS A 134 -1.73 7.23 20.46
N ASN A 135 -2.24 8.35 20.96
CA ASN A 135 -1.43 9.48 21.43
C ASN A 135 -0.49 10.07 20.37
N LEU A 136 -0.84 9.99 19.07
CA LEU A 136 0.00 10.51 17.98
C LEU A 136 0.47 11.95 18.22
N LEU A 137 -0.46 12.84 18.61
CA LEU A 137 -0.14 14.24 18.93
C LEU A 137 0.82 14.35 20.11
N GLN A 138 0.60 13.57 21.16
CA GLN A 138 1.50 13.56 22.33
C GLN A 138 2.90 13.10 21.93
N ASN A 139 3.01 12.03 21.12
CA ASN A 139 4.30 11.50 20.69
C ASN A 139 5.06 12.51 19.82
N ILE A 140 4.38 13.18 18.87
CA ILE A 140 4.97 14.23 18.04
C ILE A 140 5.41 15.41 18.91
N CYS A 141 4.58 15.83 19.86
CA CYS A 141 4.94 16.89 20.80
C CYS A 141 6.17 16.50 21.63
N ASP A 142 6.20 15.30 22.22
CA ASP A 142 7.30 14.83 23.06
C ASP A 142 8.61 14.74 22.25
N GLU A 143 8.57 14.23 21.03
CA GLU A 143 9.72 14.16 20.13
C GLU A 143 10.24 15.56 19.77
N THR A 144 9.35 16.49 19.42
CA THR A 144 9.70 17.89 19.14
C THR A 144 10.31 18.56 20.38
N LEU A 145 9.73 18.34 21.56
CA LEU A 145 10.24 18.89 22.82
C LEU A 145 11.65 18.35 23.13
N ASN A 146 11.87 17.05 22.95
CA ASN A 146 13.18 16.43 23.15
C ASN A 146 14.24 17.00 22.20
N GLU A 147 13.88 17.28 20.93
CA GLU A 147 14.79 17.94 20.00
C GLU A 147 15.14 19.37 20.41
N LEU A 148 14.16 20.14 20.88
CA LEU A 148 14.36 21.51 21.36
C LEU A 148 15.28 21.53 22.60
N GLU A 149 15.05 20.62 23.55
CA GLU A 149 15.91 20.46 24.73
C GLU A 149 17.34 20.08 24.34
N ARG A 150 17.52 19.16 23.37
CA ARG A 150 18.84 18.79 22.83
C ARG A 150 19.58 19.97 22.21
N LYS A 151 18.86 20.86 21.52
CA LYS A 151 19.41 22.10 20.95
C LYS A 151 19.70 23.17 22.02
N ARG A 152 19.50 22.86 23.31
CA ARG A 152 19.64 23.76 24.46
C ARG A 152 18.68 24.95 24.43
N TRP A 153 17.53 24.80 23.78
CA TRP A 153 16.47 25.80 23.84
C TRP A 153 15.75 25.67 25.19
N VAL A 154 15.39 26.80 25.77
CA VAL A 154 14.59 26.81 27.01
C VAL A 154 13.17 26.40 26.66
N VAL A 155 12.75 25.23 27.14
CA VAL A 155 11.40 24.71 26.94
C VAL A 155 10.58 24.96 28.19
N TYR A 156 9.48 25.70 28.04
CA TYR A 156 8.53 25.95 29.12
C TYR A 156 7.47 24.85 29.16
N LYS A 157 7.53 23.99 30.18
CA LYS A 157 6.48 23.00 30.47
C LYS A 157 5.52 23.62 31.49
N GLY A 158 4.36 24.09 31.05
CA GLY A 158 3.38 24.69 31.95
C GLY A 158 2.91 23.69 33.01
N GLN A 159 2.96 24.06 34.29
CA GLN A 159 2.26 23.32 35.33
C GLN A 159 0.75 23.59 35.21
N GLU A 160 -0.08 22.55 35.30
CA GLU A 160 -1.54 22.57 35.07
C GLU A 160 -2.31 23.63 35.89
N THR A 161 -1.70 24.21 36.92
CA THR A 161 -2.34 25.14 37.85
C THR A 161 -2.24 26.62 37.43
N THR A 162 -1.42 26.97 36.44
CA THR A 162 -1.23 28.37 36.02
C THR A 162 -1.65 28.60 34.58
N LYS A 163 -2.61 29.50 34.37
CA LYS A 163 -3.01 29.94 33.02
C LYS A 163 -1.79 30.44 32.25
N PHE A 164 -1.61 29.90 31.05
CA PHE A 164 -0.57 30.32 30.12
C PHE A 164 -0.89 31.76 29.67
N THR A 165 -0.13 32.73 30.19
CA THR A 165 -0.22 34.14 29.81
C THR A 165 1.18 34.69 29.60
N PRO A 166 1.39 35.64 28.66
CA PRO A 166 2.70 36.25 28.43
C PRO A 166 3.34 36.80 29.71
N LEU A 167 2.50 37.30 30.63
CA LEU A 167 2.92 37.86 31.92
C LEU A 167 3.46 36.80 32.91
N ASN A 168 2.98 35.56 32.81
CA ASN A 168 3.42 34.46 33.69
C ASN A 168 4.71 33.79 33.18
N VAL A 169 4.92 33.77 31.86
CA VAL A 169 6.15 33.24 31.24
C VAL A 169 7.36 34.13 31.56
N ALA A 170 7.17 35.45 31.65
CA ALA A 170 8.25 36.40 31.94
C ALA A 170 8.66 36.49 33.43
N LYS A 171 8.01 35.75 34.33
CA LYS A 171 8.22 35.82 35.79
C LYS A 171 8.98 34.63 36.39
N GLN A 172 9.38 33.65 35.57
CA GLN A 172 10.25 32.52 35.94
C GLN A 172 11.53 32.57 35.12
#